data_AF-W4QRX0-F1
#
_entry.id   AF-W4QRX0-F1
#
_cell.length_a   1.000
_cell.length_b   1.000
_cell.length_c   1.000
_cell.angle_alpha   90.00
_cell.angle_beta   90.00
_cell.angle_gamma   90.00
#
_symmetry.space_group_name_H-M   'P 1'
#
loop_
_entity.id
_entity.type
_entity.pdbx_description
1 polymer ?
#
loop_
_entity_poly.entity_id
_entity_poly.type
_entity_poly.pdbx_seq_one_letter_code
_entity_poly.pdbx_strand_id
1 'polypeptide(L)'
;MNGKTLIDAIMTADSQSLRYCYVALTKTSMLKMMSSNLLQTSEKWLKKEETDRYDLYLKGEVDKVTMPDDKLRMEILLVLAEKLKINMNYWNTTKGLTEFGEQVLKRTLVEYKKIDKKFEGTSFDELIQYQLARMFEVVDKKLEKASEEQKEKFLENVQSFIDQLPKDQQDKIREELGIEDFSKKVMNKVLATGGASVLFSSIVNTMGFSFYMGASSLLASSAGLFGITLPFAAYTTMSSVIAVLAAPLFVAGMIVASGFYLKSQKNKLDKMMVPLSLMQLLLGHLSKGDQIKPSYDPIQRAWTETYQTYISYTHLNHQFTTELTNVQINLTVQKEERRKLITEIALLQQEVNRSVTEIAEYLKYNEIQTTSTDPELIRALTELRKLKVEINQLSRKEVGATGFLAKMKESWVNTSQQISLQDRFKKRNNQSEIVAERIIARKLPVFEEEQVKINRNKEKIEKLESKVKEITEAINKLDKQSKQIKEKQQMNQNKMIQIEKKYFGIEKLPLRDVIE
;
A
#
# COMPACT_ATOMS: atom_id res chain seq x y z
N MET A 1 -10.27 12.60 32.33
CA MET A 1 -10.90 11.69 31.37
C MET A 1 -9.96 10.53 31.07
N ASN A 2 -10.52 9.32 30.94
CA ASN A 2 -9.77 8.12 30.55
C ASN A 2 -10.22 7.62 29.17
N GLY A 3 -9.53 6.61 28.63
CA GLY A 3 -9.86 6.07 27.31
C GLY A 3 -11.26 5.47 27.23
N LYS A 4 -11.75 4.86 28.32
CA LYS A 4 -13.10 4.30 28.39
C LYS A 4 -14.15 5.38 28.14
N THR A 5 -14.04 6.54 28.79
CA THR A 5 -14.97 7.66 28.59
C THR A 5 -15.02 8.10 27.13
N LEU A 6 -13.89 8.11 26.43
CA LEU A 6 -13.86 8.47 25.01
C LEU A 6 -14.56 7.42 24.14
N ILE A 7 -14.29 6.13 24.37
CA ILE A 7 -14.95 5.06 23.62
C ILE A 7 -16.46 5.08 23.88
N ASP A 8 -16.87 5.25 25.13
CA ASP A 8 -18.28 5.36 25.53
C ASP A 8 -18.95 6.54 24.84
N ALA A 9 -18.25 7.68 24.74
CA ALA A 9 -18.74 8.85 24.04
C ALA A 9 -18.97 8.60 22.55
N ILE A 10 -18.07 7.86 21.89
CA ILE A 10 -18.25 7.46 20.48
C ILE A 10 -19.42 6.48 20.34
N MET A 11 -19.55 5.52 21.26
CA MET A 11 -20.63 4.51 21.19
C MET A 11 -22.01 5.12 21.43
N THR A 12 -22.12 6.09 22.33
CA THR A 12 -23.40 6.70 22.74
C THR A 12 -23.74 7.99 21.99
N ALA A 13 -22.84 8.49 21.14
CA ALA A 13 -23.12 9.64 20.29
C ALA A 13 -24.31 9.37 19.35
N ASP A 14 -25.16 10.39 19.21
CA ASP A 14 -26.28 10.36 18.28
C ASP A 14 -25.81 10.45 16.82
N SER A 15 -26.72 10.08 15.92
CA SER A 15 -26.52 9.98 14.49
C SER A 15 -25.94 11.26 13.87
N GLN A 16 -26.39 12.42 14.33
CA GLN A 16 -25.95 13.73 13.84
C GLN A 16 -24.53 14.04 14.33
N SER A 17 -24.27 13.84 15.63
CA SER A 17 -22.95 14.05 16.23
C SER A 17 -21.86 13.17 15.59
N LEU A 18 -22.19 11.90 15.30
CA LEU A 18 -21.27 10.99 14.60
C LEU A 18 -20.93 11.50 13.19
N ARG A 19 -21.90 11.98 12.42
CA ARG A 19 -21.66 12.50 11.06
C ARG A 19 -20.83 13.77 11.08
N TYR A 20 -21.13 14.70 11.99
CA TYR A 20 -20.32 15.90 12.14
C TYR A 20 -18.87 15.56 12.52
N CYS A 21 -18.68 14.65 13.48
CA CYS A 21 -17.34 14.20 13.87
C CYS A 21 -16.60 13.55 12.68
N TYR A 22 -17.26 12.65 11.95
CA TYR A 22 -16.66 12.00 10.78
C TYR A 22 -16.29 13.00 9.68
N VAL A 23 -17.18 13.94 9.35
CA VAL A 23 -16.92 14.99 8.36
C VAL A 23 -15.80 15.92 8.83
N ALA A 24 -15.81 16.33 10.09
CA ALA A 24 -14.77 17.17 10.70
C ALA A 24 -13.39 16.51 10.61
N LEU A 25 -13.31 15.20 10.84
CA LEU A 25 -12.06 14.45 10.75
C LEU A 25 -11.64 14.21 9.28
N THR A 26 -12.57 13.95 8.36
CA THR A 26 -12.22 13.50 6.99
C THR A 26 -12.20 14.61 5.93
N LYS A 27 -13.00 15.67 6.11
CA LYS A 27 -13.20 16.75 5.14
C LYS A 27 -12.62 18.07 5.66
N THR A 28 -11.31 18.10 5.94
CA THR A 28 -10.58 19.28 6.44
C THR A 28 -10.24 20.30 5.34
N SER A 29 -11.21 20.55 4.47
CA SER A 29 -11.06 21.25 3.20
C SER A 29 -11.49 22.72 3.28
N MET A 30 -11.15 23.44 4.36
CA MET A 30 -11.34 24.91 4.38
C MET A 30 -10.65 25.58 3.19
N LEU A 31 -9.52 25.04 2.71
CA LEU A 31 -8.79 25.54 1.55
C LEU A 31 -9.61 25.51 0.24
N LYS A 32 -10.42 24.47 -0.02
CA LYS A 32 -11.29 24.46 -1.23
C LYS A 32 -12.42 25.49 -1.13
N MET A 33 -12.84 25.80 0.09
CA MET A 33 -13.88 26.79 0.38
C MET A 33 -13.35 28.23 0.25
N MET A 34 -12.07 28.46 0.59
CA MET A 34 -11.41 29.76 0.41
C MET A 34 -10.95 29.99 -1.04
N SER A 35 -10.56 28.93 -1.77
CA SER A 35 -10.06 29.05 -3.14
C SER A 35 -11.13 29.32 -4.19
N SER A 36 -12.40 28.97 -3.95
CA SER A 36 -13.44 29.12 -4.98
C SER A 36 -13.86 30.58 -5.22
N ASN A 37 -13.45 31.53 -4.37
CA ASN A 37 -13.79 32.96 -4.51
C ASN A 37 -12.61 33.93 -4.24
N LEU A 38 -11.37 33.45 -4.14
CA LEU A 38 -10.17 34.29 -3.91
C LEU A 38 -9.86 35.29 -5.04
N LEU A 39 -10.61 35.26 -6.15
CA LEU A 39 -10.52 36.22 -7.26
C LEU A 39 -11.57 37.33 -7.22
N GLN A 40 -12.47 37.39 -6.23
CA GLN A 40 -13.47 38.46 -6.13
C GLN A 40 -13.44 39.13 -4.74
N THR A 41 -12.63 40.20 -4.70
CA THR A 41 -12.68 41.37 -3.80
C THR A 41 -12.64 41.14 -2.28
N SER A 42 -11.51 41.52 -1.70
CA SER A 42 -11.17 41.56 -0.26
C SER A 42 -12.12 42.39 0.62
N GLU A 43 -12.94 43.27 0.03
CA GLU A 43 -13.85 44.14 0.79
C GLU A 43 -15.17 43.47 1.22
N LYS A 44 -15.58 42.36 0.58
CA LYS A 44 -16.77 41.58 0.99
C LYS A 44 -16.49 40.59 2.11
N TRP A 45 -15.22 40.24 2.33
CA TRP A 45 -14.79 39.23 3.30
C TRP A 45 -14.98 39.67 4.77
N LEU A 46 -15.05 40.99 5.03
CA LEU A 46 -15.12 41.56 6.39
C LEU A 46 -16.55 41.80 6.95
N LYS A 47 -17.62 41.47 6.20
CA LYS A 47 -19.01 41.69 6.65
C LYS A 47 -19.74 40.37 6.85
N LYS A 48 -20.28 40.15 8.07
CA LYS A 48 -21.40 39.28 8.54
C LYS A 48 -21.71 37.89 7.91
N GLU A 49 -21.15 37.51 6.77
CA GLU A 49 -21.50 36.32 5.95
C GLU A 49 -20.51 35.14 6.08
N GLU A 50 -19.37 35.29 6.78
CA GLU A 50 -18.36 34.23 6.86
C GLU A 50 -18.81 32.98 7.62
N THR A 51 -19.64 33.18 8.63
CA THR A 51 -20.12 32.11 9.53
C THR A 51 -21.10 31.20 8.81
N ASP A 52 -22.03 31.78 8.05
CA ASP A 52 -23.09 31.05 7.34
C ASP A 52 -22.56 30.12 6.23
N ARG A 53 -21.43 30.44 5.59
CA ARG A 53 -20.93 29.68 4.42
C ARG A 53 -20.26 28.35 4.78
N TYR A 54 -19.47 28.31 5.85
CA TYR A 54 -18.88 27.05 6.34
C TYR A 54 -19.95 26.14 6.92
N ASP A 55 -20.93 26.75 7.58
CA ASP A 55 -22.07 26.09 8.18
C ASP A 55 -22.92 25.36 7.14
N LEU A 56 -23.22 26.03 6.01
CA LEU A 56 -23.90 25.41 4.87
C LEU A 56 -23.06 24.30 4.23
N TYR A 57 -21.73 24.48 4.13
CA TYR A 57 -20.83 23.46 3.59
C TYR A 57 -20.79 22.20 4.48
N LEU A 58 -20.60 22.37 5.79
CA LEU A 58 -20.57 21.26 6.74
C LEU A 58 -21.89 20.51 6.74
N LYS A 59 -23.03 21.21 6.77
CA LYS A 59 -24.35 20.56 6.62
C LYS A 59 -24.43 19.77 5.31
N GLY A 60 -24.04 20.38 4.19
CA GLY A 60 -24.05 19.71 2.90
C GLY A 60 -23.13 18.48 2.82
N GLU A 61 -22.00 18.47 3.52
CA GLU A 61 -21.14 17.28 3.61
C GLU A 61 -21.68 16.23 4.59
N VAL A 62 -22.31 16.64 5.70
CA VAL A 62 -22.98 15.75 6.66
C VAL A 62 -24.15 15.03 6.01
N ASP A 63 -24.96 15.73 5.21
CA ASP A 63 -26.11 15.16 4.49
C ASP A 63 -25.68 14.12 3.43
N LYS A 64 -24.45 14.20 2.93
CA LYS A 64 -23.86 13.20 2.02
C LYS A 64 -23.45 11.91 2.75
N VAL A 65 -23.37 11.90 4.07
CA VAL A 65 -22.99 10.71 4.86
C VAL A 65 -24.23 9.83 5.08
N THR A 66 -24.42 8.86 4.19
CA THR A 66 -25.52 7.87 4.23
C THR A 66 -25.19 6.61 5.02
N MET A 67 -24.01 6.55 5.64
CA MET A 67 -23.50 5.36 6.33
C MET A 67 -24.31 5.04 7.60
N PRO A 68 -24.58 3.75 7.91
CA PRO A 68 -25.17 3.36 9.19
C PRO A 68 -24.29 3.74 10.38
N ASP A 69 -24.90 4.09 11.51
CA ASP A 69 -24.19 4.64 12.67
C ASP A 69 -23.11 3.68 13.23
N ASP A 70 -23.36 2.37 13.25
CA ASP A 70 -22.36 1.39 13.71
C ASP A 70 -21.11 1.36 12.83
N LYS A 71 -21.31 1.44 11.51
CA LYS A 71 -20.20 1.53 10.57
C LYS A 71 -19.49 2.87 10.70
N LEU A 72 -20.24 3.94 10.95
CA LEU A 72 -19.69 5.28 11.15
C LEU A 72 -18.81 5.37 12.42
N ARG A 73 -19.24 4.74 13.53
CA ARG A 73 -18.43 4.61 14.75
C ARG A 73 -17.10 3.93 14.46
N MET A 74 -17.12 2.82 13.72
CA MET A 74 -15.91 2.12 13.30
C MET A 74 -15.02 3.02 12.45
N GLU A 75 -15.56 3.69 11.42
CA GLU A 75 -14.79 4.57 10.55
C GLU A 75 -14.20 5.78 11.30
N ILE A 76 -14.88 6.33 12.32
CA ILE A 76 -14.31 7.37 13.18
C ILE A 76 -13.08 6.85 13.92
N LEU A 77 -13.16 5.67 14.53
CA LEU A 77 -12.01 5.07 15.21
C LEU A 77 -10.86 4.80 14.23
N LEU A 78 -11.14 4.30 13.02
CA LEU A 78 -10.14 4.07 11.97
C LEU A 78 -9.44 5.38 11.57
N VAL A 79 -10.21 6.45 11.35
CA VAL A 79 -9.67 7.77 10.98
C VAL A 79 -8.80 8.34 12.11
N LEU A 80 -9.21 8.16 13.38
CA LEU A 80 -8.39 8.56 14.53
C LEU A 80 -7.09 7.75 14.61
N ALA A 81 -7.16 6.44 14.38
CA ALA A 81 -5.99 5.56 14.34
C ALA A 81 -4.99 6.00 13.26
N GLU A 82 -5.48 6.30 12.05
CA GLU A 82 -4.66 6.78 10.93
C GLU A 82 -4.01 8.14 11.24
N LYS A 83 -4.82 9.15 11.60
CA LYS A 83 -4.34 10.52 11.83
C LYS A 83 -3.33 10.61 12.96
N LEU A 84 -3.56 9.85 14.04
CA LEU A 84 -2.69 9.83 15.20
C LEU A 84 -1.61 8.76 15.10
N LYS A 85 -1.59 7.94 14.04
CA LYS A 85 -0.66 6.81 13.81
C LYS A 85 -0.67 5.77 14.92
N ILE A 86 -1.84 5.49 15.49
CA ILE A 86 -2.03 4.56 16.61
C ILE A 86 -2.31 3.16 16.04
N ASN A 87 -1.53 2.16 16.46
CA ASN A 87 -1.79 0.77 16.05
C ASN A 87 -3.10 0.28 16.64
N MET A 88 -3.89 -0.42 15.84
CA MET A 88 -5.15 -0.99 16.27
C MET A 88 -4.92 -2.38 16.84
N ASN A 89 -4.77 -2.44 18.15
CA ASN A 89 -4.52 -3.68 18.86
C ASN A 89 -5.76 -4.12 19.64
N TYR A 90 -6.23 -5.35 19.41
CA TYR A 90 -7.23 -6.03 20.24
C TYR A 90 -8.58 -5.32 20.42
N TRP A 91 -9.11 -4.70 19.35
CA TRP A 91 -10.44 -4.07 19.38
C TRP A 91 -11.61 -5.07 19.49
N ASN A 92 -11.32 -6.37 19.44
CA ASN A 92 -12.24 -7.43 19.84
C ASN A 92 -12.50 -7.48 21.36
N THR A 93 -11.78 -6.68 22.16
CA THR A 93 -11.94 -6.64 23.62
C THR A 93 -12.24 -5.22 24.10
N THR A 94 -13.03 -5.09 25.17
CA THR A 94 -13.29 -3.81 25.82
C THR A 94 -12.01 -3.16 26.37
N LYS A 95 -11.07 -3.99 26.85
CA LYS A 95 -9.76 -3.52 27.32
C LYS A 95 -8.95 -2.89 26.17
N GLY A 96 -8.85 -3.58 25.03
CA GLY A 96 -8.11 -3.05 23.87
C GLY A 96 -8.72 -1.77 23.30
N LEU A 97 -10.06 -1.66 23.27
CA LEU A 97 -10.73 -0.40 22.92
C LEU A 97 -10.42 0.72 23.93
N THR A 98 -10.42 0.41 25.22
CA THR A 98 -10.08 1.38 26.29
C THR A 98 -8.64 1.89 26.13
N GLU A 99 -7.68 0.98 25.94
CA GLU A 99 -6.28 1.32 25.69
C GLU A 99 -6.09 2.13 24.41
N PHE A 100 -6.85 1.84 23.35
CA PHE A 100 -6.89 2.66 22.15
C PHE A 100 -7.36 4.08 22.47
N GLY A 101 -8.45 4.23 23.21
CA GLY A 101 -8.97 5.53 23.67
C GLY A 101 -7.93 6.32 24.46
N GLU A 102 -7.18 5.68 25.37
CA GLU A 102 -6.11 6.33 26.14
C GLU A 102 -4.99 6.85 25.22
N GLN A 103 -4.59 6.05 24.23
CA GLN A 103 -3.59 6.47 23.25
C GLN A 103 -4.09 7.64 22.39
N VAL A 104 -5.36 7.65 22.02
CA VAL A 104 -5.99 8.76 21.26
C VAL A 104 -5.92 10.05 22.07
N LEU A 105 -6.36 10.03 23.34
CA LEU A 105 -6.34 11.21 24.20
C LEU A 105 -4.89 11.72 24.41
N LYS A 106 -3.96 10.81 24.73
CA LYS A 106 -2.55 11.14 24.95
C LYS A 106 -1.89 11.76 23.72
N ARG A 107 -2.04 11.13 22.53
CA ARG A 107 -1.42 11.65 21.30
C ARG A 107 -2.06 12.95 20.85
N THR A 108 -3.38 13.10 21.04
CA THR A 108 -4.06 14.35 20.74
C THR A 108 -3.51 15.49 21.59
N LEU A 109 -3.33 15.28 22.90
CA LEU A 109 -2.76 16.28 23.80
C LEU A 109 -1.34 16.70 23.36
N VAL A 110 -0.49 15.73 23.02
CA VAL A 110 0.88 15.98 22.53
C VAL A 110 0.88 16.79 21.24
N GLU A 111 0.00 16.46 20.28
CA GLU A 111 -0.11 17.22 19.04
C GLU A 111 -0.71 18.61 19.26
N TYR A 112 -1.69 18.74 20.16
CA TYR A 112 -2.31 20.03 20.46
C TYR A 112 -1.32 21.03 21.07
N LYS A 113 -0.46 20.60 22.00
CA LYS A 113 0.62 21.45 22.57
C LYS A 113 1.57 22.02 21.51
N LYS A 114 1.78 21.29 20.40
CA LYS A 114 2.60 21.78 19.28
C LYS A 114 1.90 22.88 18.48
N ILE A 115 0.56 22.90 18.53
CA ILE A 115 -0.29 23.85 17.80
C ILE A 115 -0.48 25.12 18.63
N ASP A 116 -0.93 24.98 19.88
CA ASP A 116 -1.14 26.09 20.80
C ASP A 116 -0.14 26.02 21.96
N LYS A 117 0.93 26.80 21.84
CA LYS A 117 2.00 26.87 22.84
C LYS A 117 1.55 27.51 24.16
N LYS A 118 0.39 28.19 24.20
CA LYS A 118 -0.15 28.77 25.44
C LYS A 118 -0.82 27.72 26.31
N PHE A 119 -1.16 26.56 25.75
CA PHE A 119 -1.73 25.47 26.50
C PHE A 119 -0.64 24.66 27.21
N GLU A 120 -0.57 24.80 28.53
CA GLU A 120 0.42 24.10 29.36
C GLU A 120 -0.12 22.80 29.99
N GLY A 121 -1.44 22.58 29.93
CA GLY A 121 -2.11 21.50 30.65
C GLY A 121 -1.67 20.09 30.29
N THR A 122 -1.79 19.15 31.23
CA THR A 122 -1.26 17.78 31.13
C THR A 122 -2.33 16.70 30.93
N SER A 123 -3.60 17.08 31.02
CA SER A 123 -4.73 16.18 30.83
C SER A 123 -5.65 16.66 29.71
N PHE A 124 -6.47 15.75 29.18
CA PHE A 124 -7.50 16.13 28.20
C PHE A 124 -8.63 16.94 28.87
N ASP A 125 -8.85 16.77 30.18
CA ASP A 125 -9.81 17.57 30.95
C ASP A 125 -9.42 19.06 30.94
N GLU A 126 -8.15 19.34 31.22
CA GLU A 126 -7.56 20.69 31.16
C GLU A 126 -7.62 21.25 29.73
N LEU A 127 -7.47 20.39 28.71
CA LEU A 127 -7.62 20.82 27.32
C LEU A 127 -9.05 21.27 27.02
N ILE A 128 -10.06 20.52 27.49
CA ILE A 128 -11.47 20.90 27.32
C ILE A 128 -11.75 22.20 28.08
N GLN A 129 -11.29 22.32 29.33
CA GLN A 129 -11.45 23.55 30.12
C GLN A 129 -10.83 24.76 29.41
N TYR A 130 -9.59 24.60 28.91
CA TYR A 130 -8.90 25.64 28.16
C TYR A 130 -9.64 26.02 26.87
N GLN A 131 -10.15 25.05 26.10
CA GLN A 131 -10.96 25.35 24.91
C GLN A 131 -12.24 26.10 25.27
N LEU A 132 -12.95 25.64 26.31
CA LEU A 132 -14.19 26.26 26.74
C LEU A 132 -13.96 27.71 27.17
N ALA A 133 -12.92 27.98 27.96
CA ALA A 133 -12.56 29.36 28.35
C ALA A 133 -12.35 30.25 27.12
N ARG A 134 -11.61 29.76 26.12
CA ARG A 134 -11.41 30.46 24.84
C ARG A 134 -12.71 30.67 24.04
N MET A 135 -13.69 29.77 24.16
CA MET A 135 -15.00 29.96 23.54
C MET A 135 -15.78 31.07 24.24
N PHE A 136 -15.72 31.17 25.57
CA PHE A 136 -16.35 32.26 26.30
C PHE A 136 -15.70 33.62 26.03
N GLU A 137 -14.39 33.69 25.73
CA GLU A 137 -13.76 34.93 25.22
C GLU A 137 -14.40 35.42 23.90
N VAL A 138 -14.94 34.50 23.08
CA VAL A 138 -15.67 34.89 21.86
C VAL A 138 -17.05 35.42 22.21
N VAL A 139 -17.69 34.84 23.23
CA VAL A 139 -18.95 35.33 23.76
C VAL A 139 -18.78 36.75 24.32
N ASP A 140 -17.67 37.05 25.00
CA ASP A 140 -17.35 38.40 25.48
C ASP A 140 -17.39 39.43 24.35
N LYS A 141 -16.69 39.15 23.24
CA LYS A 141 -16.65 40.02 22.06
C LYS A 141 -18.01 40.21 21.40
N LYS A 142 -18.92 39.24 21.56
CA LYS A 142 -20.31 39.34 21.06
C LYS A 142 -21.17 40.14 22.03
N LEU A 143 -21.02 39.92 23.33
CA LEU A 143 -21.69 40.68 24.39
C LEU A 143 -21.37 42.16 24.34
N GLU A 144 -20.12 42.54 24.06
CA GLU A 144 -19.71 43.94 23.87
C GLU A 144 -20.54 44.67 22.79
N LYS A 145 -21.00 43.93 21.78
CA LYS A 145 -21.74 44.45 20.62
C LYS A 145 -23.23 44.10 20.65
N ALA A 146 -23.69 43.41 21.69
CA ALA A 146 -25.05 42.92 21.82
C ALA A 146 -26.01 44.03 22.25
N SER A 147 -27.29 43.91 21.89
CA SER A 147 -28.33 44.79 22.42
C SER A 147 -28.54 44.55 23.91
N GLU A 148 -29.11 45.51 24.63
CA GLU A 148 -29.44 45.35 26.05
C GLU A 148 -30.39 44.17 26.29
N GLU A 149 -31.34 43.91 25.37
CA GLU A 149 -32.21 42.72 25.42
C GLU A 149 -31.40 41.41 25.33
N GLN A 150 -30.39 41.35 24.46
CA GLN A 150 -29.53 40.18 24.32
C GLN A 150 -28.65 39.97 25.55
N LYS A 151 -28.15 41.05 26.16
CA LYS A 151 -27.39 40.98 27.41
C LYS A 151 -28.26 40.52 28.58
N GLU A 152 -29.50 41.02 28.67
CA GLU A 152 -30.44 40.61 29.71
C GLU A 152 -30.81 39.13 29.57
N LYS A 153 -31.13 38.67 28.36
CA LYS A 153 -31.39 37.24 28.10
C LYS A 153 -30.18 36.36 28.43
N PHE A 154 -28.96 36.82 28.13
CA PHE A 154 -27.74 36.08 28.49
C PHE A 154 -27.61 35.96 30.01
N LEU A 155 -27.85 37.05 30.74
CA LEU A 155 -27.85 37.05 32.21
C LEU A 155 -28.91 36.13 32.82
N GLU A 156 -30.10 36.08 32.24
CA GLU A 156 -31.16 35.15 32.68
C GLU A 156 -30.76 33.69 32.49
N ASN A 157 -30.09 33.36 31.38
CA ASN A 157 -29.58 32.01 31.14
C ASN A 157 -28.46 31.63 32.12
N VAL A 158 -27.55 32.56 32.40
CA VAL A 158 -26.51 32.41 33.43
C VAL A 158 -27.15 32.17 34.80
N GLN A 159 -28.12 32.99 35.17
CA GLN A 159 -28.81 32.87 36.46
C GLN A 159 -29.51 31.51 36.58
N SER A 160 -30.28 31.14 35.55
CA SER A 160 -30.99 29.86 35.52
C SER A 160 -30.04 28.67 35.64
N PHE A 161 -28.86 28.75 35.01
CA PHE A 161 -27.84 27.74 35.17
C PHE A 161 -27.31 27.68 36.60
N ILE A 162 -26.97 28.84 37.20
CA ILE A 162 -26.43 28.90 38.56
C ILE A 162 -27.45 28.37 39.59
N ASP A 163 -28.73 28.69 39.41
CA ASP A 163 -29.81 28.25 40.30
C ASP A 163 -30.02 26.73 40.28
N GLN A 164 -29.66 26.05 39.18
CA GLN A 164 -29.75 24.60 39.03
C GLN A 164 -28.61 23.85 39.76
N LEU A 165 -27.59 24.56 40.23
CA LEU A 165 -26.44 23.96 40.90
C LEU A 165 -26.74 23.63 42.35
N PRO A 166 -26.08 22.61 42.92
CA PRO A 166 -26.02 22.40 44.37
C PRO A 166 -25.55 23.67 45.12
N LYS A 167 -26.12 23.92 46.31
CA LYS A 167 -25.82 25.12 47.10
C LYS A 167 -24.33 25.30 47.40
N ASP A 168 -23.62 24.22 47.68
CA ASP A 168 -22.17 24.23 47.92
C ASP A 168 -21.36 24.69 46.69
N GLN A 169 -21.84 24.43 45.48
CA GLN A 169 -21.23 24.95 44.25
C GLN A 169 -21.58 26.42 44.03
N GLN A 170 -22.81 26.83 44.33
CA GLN A 170 -23.21 28.24 44.27
C GLN A 170 -22.38 29.09 45.25
N ASP A 171 -22.17 28.61 46.47
CA ASP A 171 -21.42 29.32 47.51
C ASP A 171 -19.95 29.54 47.10
N LYS A 172 -19.32 28.52 46.50
CA LYS A 172 -17.95 28.61 45.99
C LYS A 172 -17.82 29.58 44.80
N ILE A 173 -18.80 29.60 43.88
CA ILE A 173 -18.82 30.59 42.79
C ILE A 173 -18.92 32.01 43.38
N ARG A 174 -19.73 32.22 44.42
CA ARG A 174 -19.84 33.52 45.10
C ARG A 174 -18.51 33.95 45.72
N GLU A 175 -17.83 33.02 46.40
CA GLU A 175 -16.51 33.25 46.97
C GLU A 175 -15.48 33.62 45.90
N GLU A 176 -15.44 32.88 44.79
CA GLU A 176 -14.49 33.14 43.69
C GLU A 176 -14.73 34.47 42.96
N LEU A 177 -15.99 34.87 42.80
CA LEU A 177 -16.35 36.14 42.17
C LEU A 177 -16.29 37.33 43.15
N GLY A 178 -16.13 37.07 44.45
CA GLY A 178 -16.17 38.09 45.49
C GLY A 178 -17.53 38.80 45.57
N ILE A 179 -18.63 38.06 45.38
CA ILE A 179 -19.99 38.60 45.37
C ILE A 179 -20.87 38.01 46.47
N GLU A 180 -21.81 38.80 46.98
CA GLU A 180 -22.72 38.40 48.06
C GLU A 180 -23.94 37.62 47.54
N ASP A 181 -24.43 37.95 46.35
CA ASP A 181 -25.56 37.30 45.69
C ASP A 181 -25.40 37.28 44.16
N PHE A 182 -26.31 36.58 43.48
CA PHE A 182 -26.39 36.54 42.02
C PHE A 182 -27.47 37.49 41.47
N SER A 183 -27.82 38.57 42.18
CA SER A 183 -28.84 39.50 41.70
C SER A 183 -28.46 40.08 40.32
N LYS A 184 -29.47 40.40 39.48
CA LYS A 184 -29.26 40.99 38.14
C LYS A 184 -28.29 42.18 38.16
N LYS A 185 -28.30 42.99 39.23
CA LYS A 185 -27.41 44.16 39.38
C LYS A 185 -25.96 43.75 39.62
N VAL A 186 -25.72 42.76 40.49
CA VAL A 186 -24.39 42.23 40.79
C VAL A 186 -23.81 41.49 39.58
N MET A 187 -24.63 40.68 38.91
CA MET A 187 -24.20 39.96 37.71
C MET A 187 -23.91 40.89 36.52
N ASN A 188 -24.70 41.96 36.34
CA ASN A 188 -24.36 43.01 35.36
C ASN A 188 -23.01 43.65 35.64
N LYS A 189 -22.69 43.89 36.92
CA LYS A 189 -21.40 44.46 37.32
C LYS A 189 -20.25 43.50 37.00
N VAL A 190 -20.40 42.21 37.33
CA VAL A 190 -19.41 41.16 37.01
C VAL A 190 -19.15 41.10 35.49
N LEU A 191 -20.21 41.06 34.67
CA LEU A 191 -20.05 41.06 33.20
C LEU A 191 -19.43 42.34 32.67
N ALA A 192 -19.77 43.50 33.22
CA ALA A 192 -19.22 44.78 32.80
C ALA A 192 -17.74 44.93 33.16
N THR A 193 -17.28 44.37 34.28
CA THR A 193 -15.89 44.49 34.74
C THR A 193 -14.98 43.37 34.25
N GLY A 194 -15.49 42.15 34.09
CA GLY A 194 -14.69 40.96 33.78
C GLY A 194 -15.11 40.20 32.52
N GLY A 195 -16.27 40.51 31.93
CA GLY A 195 -16.82 39.71 30.84
C GLY A 195 -17.41 38.37 31.32
N ALA A 196 -17.99 37.63 30.39
CA ALA A 196 -18.46 36.26 30.58
C ALA A 196 -17.31 35.25 30.76
N SER A 197 -16.10 35.51 30.24
CA SER A 197 -14.94 34.62 30.46
C SER A 197 -14.50 34.55 31.93
N VAL A 198 -14.53 35.67 32.66
CA VAL A 198 -14.21 35.70 34.11
C VAL A 198 -15.26 34.93 34.90
N LEU A 199 -16.54 35.20 34.63
CA LEU A 199 -17.65 34.46 35.23
C LEU A 199 -17.53 32.96 34.98
N PHE A 200 -17.20 32.60 33.74
CA PHE A 200 -17.01 31.22 33.35
C PHE A 200 -15.82 30.57 34.06
N SER A 201 -14.70 31.27 34.19
CA SER A 201 -13.50 30.76 34.88
C SER A 201 -13.79 30.40 36.34
N SER A 202 -14.57 31.22 37.05
CA SER A 202 -15.03 30.92 38.41
C SER A 202 -15.97 29.69 38.43
N ILE A 203 -16.86 29.56 37.45
CA ILE A 203 -17.69 28.35 37.32
C ILE A 203 -16.82 27.09 37.10
N VAL A 204 -15.76 27.18 36.30
CA VAL A 204 -14.85 26.06 35.99
C VAL A 204 -14.13 25.55 37.22
N ASN A 205 -13.47 26.47 37.95
CA ASN A 205 -12.64 26.13 39.10
C ASN A 205 -13.44 25.49 40.23
N THR A 206 -14.73 25.83 40.32
CA THR A 206 -15.62 25.37 41.37
C THR A 206 -16.27 24.00 41.12
N MET A 207 -16.53 23.62 39.86
CA MET A 207 -17.53 22.57 39.54
C MET A 207 -17.01 21.17 39.16
N GLY A 208 -15.71 20.98 38.92
CA GLY A 208 -15.18 19.66 38.54
C GLY A 208 -15.88 19.06 37.31
N PHE A 209 -16.62 17.95 37.44
CA PHE A 209 -17.31 17.26 36.33
C PHE A 209 -18.64 17.92 35.90
N SER A 210 -19.40 18.49 36.85
CA SER A 210 -20.68 19.19 36.57
C SER A 210 -20.51 20.43 35.70
N PHE A 211 -19.29 20.96 35.71
CA PHE A 211 -18.80 22.02 34.83
C PHE A 211 -19.15 21.76 33.35
N TYR A 212 -18.89 20.56 32.84
CA TYR A 212 -18.98 20.29 31.40
C TYR A 212 -20.43 20.36 30.90
N MET A 213 -21.39 19.89 31.70
CA MET A 213 -22.81 19.99 31.37
C MET A 213 -23.27 21.45 31.35
N GLY A 214 -22.84 22.21 32.37
CA GLY A 214 -23.19 23.61 32.52
C GLY A 214 -22.62 24.52 31.45
N ALA A 215 -21.32 24.37 31.20
CA ALA A 215 -20.60 25.09 30.17
C ALA A 215 -21.20 24.86 28.78
N SER A 216 -21.50 23.61 28.45
CA SER A 216 -22.08 23.26 27.15
C SER A 216 -23.49 23.85 26.99
N SER A 217 -24.33 23.77 28.03
CA SER A 217 -25.68 24.35 28.03
C SER A 217 -25.66 25.87 27.92
N LEU A 218 -24.82 26.55 28.71
CA LEU A 218 -24.66 27.99 28.64
C LEU A 218 -24.15 28.46 27.28
N LEU A 219 -23.17 27.76 26.70
CA LEU A 219 -22.68 28.08 25.36
C LEU A 219 -23.76 27.84 24.29
N ALA A 220 -24.53 26.76 24.38
CA ALA A 220 -25.61 26.48 23.45
C ALA A 220 -26.73 27.54 23.54
N SER A 221 -27.07 27.97 24.75
CA SER A 221 -28.07 29.02 24.98
C SER A 221 -27.57 30.38 24.48
N SER A 222 -26.33 30.74 24.80
CA SER A 222 -25.65 31.94 24.27
C SER A 222 -25.60 31.91 22.75
N ALA A 223 -25.38 30.73 22.18
CA ALA A 223 -25.36 30.55 20.75
C ALA A 223 -26.72 30.91 20.12
N GLY A 224 -27.82 30.38 20.66
CA GLY A 224 -29.17 30.76 20.23
C GLY A 224 -29.43 32.26 20.31
N LEU A 225 -29.00 32.93 21.38
CA LEU A 225 -29.21 34.36 21.61
C LEU A 225 -28.48 35.28 20.63
N PHE A 226 -27.26 34.92 20.25
CA PHE A 226 -26.44 35.74 19.35
C PHE A 226 -26.59 35.32 17.88
N GLY A 227 -27.57 34.47 17.56
CA GLY A 227 -27.79 33.97 16.20
C GLY A 227 -26.67 33.06 15.71
N ILE A 228 -25.99 32.39 16.64
CA ILE A 228 -24.93 31.41 16.41
C ILE A 228 -25.66 30.06 16.22
N THR A 229 -25.98 29.68 14.98
CA THR A 229 -27.07 28.71 14.67
C THR A 229 -26.64 27.26 14.45
N LEU A 230 -25.46 26.81 14.90
CA LEU A 230 -25.02 25.42 14.68
C LEU A 230 -24.26 24.73 15.81
N PRO A 231 -24.31 23.37 15.84
CA PRO A 231 -23.75 22.57 16.92
C PRO A 231 -22.31 22.96 17.16
N PHE A 232 -21.96 23.01 18.44
CA PHE A 232 -20.67 23.30 19.08
C PHE A 232 -19.40 23.12 18.22
N ALA A 233 -19.40 22.11 17.35
CA ALA A 233 -18.42 21.78 16.32
C ALA A 233 -18.06 22.93 15.35
N ALA A 234 -19.06 23.65 14.82
CA ALA A 234 -18.82 24.63 13.76
C ALA A 234 -18.07 25.87 14.26
N TYR A 235 -18.36 26.32 15.48
CA TYR A 235 -17.76 27.54 16.06
C TYR A 235 -16.38 27.31 16.67
N THR A 236 -16.12 26.14 17.27
CA THR A 236 -14.76 25.80 17.73
C THR A 236 -13.79 25.68 16.56
N THR A 237 -14.25 25.16 15.43
CA THR A 237 -13.47 25.13 14.20
C THR A 237 -13.32 26.49 13.55
N MET A 238 -14.15 27.48 13.88
CA MET A 238 -14.05 28.83 13.33
C MET A 238 -13.19 29.75 14.19
N SER A 239 -13.39 29.92 15.50
CA SER A 239 -12.65 30.96 16.24
C SER A 239 -11.15 30.63 16.43
N SER A 240 -10.81 29.36 16.63
CA SER A 240 -9.41 28.93 16.82
C SER A 240 -8.65 28.84 15.50
N VAL A 241 -9.34 28.43 14.43
CA VAL A 241 -8.75 28.36 13.09
C VAL A 241 -8.72 29.74 12.46
N ILE A 242 -9.79 30.55 12.50
CA ILE A 242 -9.79 31.93 12.02
C ILE A 242 -8.75 32.77 12.76
N ALA A 243 -8.53 32.59 14.07
CA ALA A 243 -7.42 33.29 14.76
C ALA A 243 -6.03 32.87 14.26
N VAL A 244 -5.85 31.61 13.85
CA VAL A 244 -4.62 31.10 13.23
C VAL A 244 -4.50 31.48 11.75
N LEU A 245 -5.61 31.54 11.01
CA LEU A 245 -5.71 31.94 9.60
C LEU A 245 -5.61 33.47 9.42
N ALA A 246 -6.06 34.24 10.41
CA ALA A 246 -6.01 35.71 10.46
C ALA A 246 -4.73 36.24 11.13
N ALA A 247 -3.86 35.37 11.65
CA ALA A 247 -2.55 35.78 12.10
C ALA A 247 -1.80 36.45 10.92
N PRO A 248 -1.15 37.62 11.10
CA PRO A 248 -0.53 38.37 10.00
C PRO A 248 0.45 37.55 9.14
N LEU A 249 1.16 36.60 9.75
CA LEU A 249 2.04 35.65 9.06
C LEU A 249 1.29 34.67 8.14
N PHE A 250 0.06 34.29 8.48
CA PHE A 250 -0.77 33.39 7.69
C PHE A 250 -1.25 34.04 6.40
N VAL A 251 -1.77 35.28 6.49
CA VAL A 251 -2.17 36.09 5.34
C VAL A 251 -0.97 36.48 4.47
N ALA A 252 0.15 36.89 5.09
CA ALA A 252 1.38 37.22 4.36
C ALA A 252 1.97 36.02 3.60
N GLY A 253 1.93 34.81 4.16
CA GLY A 253 2.38 33.59 3.48
C GLY A 253 1.41 33.05 2.41
N MET A 254 0.15 33.49 2.39
CA MET A 254 -0.77 33.22 1.28
C MET A 254 -0.52 34.11 0.06
N ILE A 255 -0.08 35.35 0.28
CA ILE A 255 0.28 36.28 -0.81
C ILE A 255 1.56 35.83 -1.52
N VAL A 256 2.50 35.21 -0.79
CA VAL A 256 3.75 34.65 -1.32
C VAL A 256 3.61 33.14 -1.53
N ALA A 257 2.86 32.75 -2.56
CA ALA A 257 2.53 31.35 -2.82
C ALA A 257 3.77 30.45 -3.02
N SER A 258 4.11 29.64 -2.01
CA SER A 258 4.84 28.38 -2.19
C SER A 258 3.95 27.23 -1.70
N GLY A 259 3.81 26.16 -2.49
CA GLY A 259 2.96 25.01 -2.14
C GLY A 259 3.30 24.35 -0.79
N PHE A 260 4.49 24.62 -0.27
CA PHE A 260 4.94 24.22 1.06
C PHE A 260 4.14 24.90 2.19
N TYR A 261 3.81 26.20 2.06
CA TYR A 261 3.08 26.94 3.09
C TYR A 261 1.63 26.45 3.19
N LEU A 262 0.94 26.27 2.05
CA LEU A 262 -0.42 25.74 2.01
C LEU A 262 -0.50 24.31 2.60
N LYS A 263 0.51 23.46 2.35
CA LYS A 263 0.60 22.10 2.91
C LYS A 263 0.79 22.13 4.43
N SER A 264 1.66 23.01 4.94
CA SER A 264 1.89 23.18 6.38
C SER A 264 0.63 23.64 7.11
N GLN A 265 -0.12 24.57 6.50
CA GLN A 265 -1.34 25.10 7.10
C GLN A 265 -2.52 24.12 7.04
N LYS A 266 -2.67 23.36 5.95
CA LYS A 266 -3.60 22.22 5.89
C LYS A 266 -3.33 21.22 7.02
N ASN A 267 -2.05 20.90 7.26
CA ASN A 267 -1.67 19.99 8.33
C ASN A 267 -2.00 20.53 9.73
N LYS A 268 -1.84 21.84 9.97
CA LYS A 268 -2.23 22.44 11.27
C LYS A 268 -3.74 22.39 11.48
N LEU A 269 -4.51 22.72 10.46
CA LEU A 269 -5.97 22.63 10.51
C LEU A 269 -6.40 21.19 10.80
N ASP A 270 -5.87 20.23 10.05
CA ASP A 270 -6.18 18.81 10.21
C ASP A 270 -5.91 18.31 11.63
N LYS A 271 -4.83 18.79 12.25
CA LYS A 271 -4.48 18.47 13.64
C LYS A 271 -5.34 19.18 14.69
N MET A 272 -5.94 20.34 14.37
CA MET A 272 -6.90 21.01 15.25
C MET A 272 -8.27 20.33 15.25
N MET A 273 -8.68 19.72 14.13
CA MET A 273 -10.00 19.07 14.05
C MET A 273 -10.12 17.85 14.96
N VAL A 274 -9.03 17.13 15.21
CA VAL A 274 -9.01 15.96 16.10
C VAL A 274 -9.45 16.33 17.53
N PRO A 275 -8.77 17.21 18.28
CA PRO A 275 -9.17 17.57 19.64
C PRO A 275 -10.58 18.16 19.72
N LEU A 276 -10.99 18.95 18.72
CA LEU A 276 -12.33 19.53 18.68
C LEU A 276 -13.42 18.47 18.50
N SER A 277 -13.20 17.50 17.61
CA SER A 277 -14.13 16.40 17.38
C SER A 277 -14.25 15.49 18.62
N LEU A 278 -13.11 15.21 19.28
CA LEU A 278 -13.09 14.45 20.52
C LEU A 278 -13.82 15.19 21.65
N MET A 279 -13.57 16.49 21.81
CA MET A 279 -14.26 17.32 22.79
C MET A 279 -15.78 17.32 22.55
N GLN A 280 -16.23 17.47 21.31
CA GLN A 280 -17.67 17.44 20.99
C GLN A 280 -18.32 16.12 21.42
N LEU A 281 -17.70 14.99 21.08
CA LEU A 281 -18.20 13.68 21.47
C LEU A 281 -18.25 13.53 22.99
N LEU A 282 -17.16 13.90 23.67
CA LEU A 282 -17.04 13.82 25.12
C LEU A 282 -18.09 14.71 25.80
N LEU A 283 -18.23 15.98 25.41
CA LEU A 283 -19.23 16.88 25.99
C LEU A 283 -20.66 16.36 25.76
N GLY A 284 -20.95 15.82 24.57
CA GLY A 284 -22.26 15.23 24.27
C GLY A 284 -22.57 13.97 25.07
N HIS A 285 -21.55 13.21 25.47
CA HIS A 285 -21.70 12.07 26.37
C HIS A 285 -21.91 12.51 27.82
N LEU A 286 -21.09 13.45 28.29
CA LEU A 286 -21.16 13.99 29.64
C LEU A 286 -22.49 14.67 29.93
N SER A 287 -23.08 15.36 28.95
CA SER A 287 -24.39 16.01 29.10
C SER A 287 -25.57 15.05 29.20
N LYS A 288 -25.44 13.82 28.69
CA LYS A 288 -26.47 12.78 28.76
C LYS A 288 -26.38 11.95 30.04
N GLY A 289 -25.27 12.01 30.77
CA GLY A 289 -25.02 11.22 31.97
C GLY A 289 -25.06 9.70 31.72
N ASP A 290 -25.29 8.91 32.77
CA ASP A 290 -25.31 7.43 32.72
C ASP A 290 -26.58 6.82 32.05
N GLN A 291 -27.37 7.62 31.35
CA GLN A 291 -28.67 7.19 30.82
C GLN A 291 -28.56 6.18 29.67
N ILE A 292 -27.44 6.14 28.94
CA ILE A 292 -27.24 5.26 27.77
C ILE A 292 -26.02 4.37 28.01
N LYS A 293 -26.25 3.05 28.09
CA LYS A 293 -25.16 2.08 28.18
C LYS A 293 -24.55 1.83 26.78
N PRO A 294 -23.23 1.97 26.61
CA PRO A 294 -22.57 1.69 25.34
C PRO A 294 -22.60 0.19 25.03
N SER A 295 -22.88 -0.17 23.78
CA SER A 295 -22.64 -1.51 23.25
C SER A 295 -21.39 -1.50 22.37
N TYR A 296 -20.46 -2.43 22.61
CA TYR A 296 -19.23 -2.57 21.82
C TYR A 296 -19.33 -3.70 20.78
N ASP A 297 -20.38 -4.52 20.84
CA ASP A 297 -20.53 -5.74 20.01
C ASP A 297 -20.37 -5.48 18.51
N PRO A 298 -20.96 -4.42 17.92
CA PRO A 298 -20.82 -4.18 16.48
C PRO A 298 -19.36 -3.99 16.06
N ILE A 299 -18.58 -3.26 16.86
CA ILE A 299 -17.18 -2.98 16.59
C ILE A 299 -16.31 -4.20 16.84
N GLN A 300 -16.55 -4.90 17.96
CA GLN A 300 -15.82 -6.12 18.29
C GLN A 300 -16.05 -7.20 17.22
N ARG A 301 -17.28 -7.36 16.73
CA ARG A 301 -17.62 -8.29 15.65
C ARG A 301 -16.95 -7.89 14.34
N ALA A 302 -17.11 -6.64 13.90
CA ALA A 302 -16.51 -6.15 12.65
C ALA A 302 -14.97 -6.27 12.66
N TRP A 303 -14.34 -5.97 13.80
CA TRP A 303 -12.91 -6.15 13.98
C TRP A 303 -12.52 -7.63 13.92
N THR A 304 -13.24 -8.50 14.61
CA THR A 304 -12.97 -9.95 14.62
C THR A 304 -13.07 -10.54 13.21
N GLU A 305 -14.13 -10.24 12.48
CA GLU A 305 -14.31 -10.69 11.09
C GLU A 305 -13.17 -10.20 10.17
N THR A 306 -12.76 -8.94 10.33
CA THR A 306 -11.64 -8.36 9.57
C THR A 306 -10.32 -9.07 9.90
N TYR A 307 -10.05 -9.28 11.19
CA TYR A 307 -8.83 -9.91 11.66
C TYR A 307 -8.74 -11.37 11.23
N GLN A 308 -9.84 -12.12 11.31
CA GLN A 308 -9.92 -13.48 10.79
C GLN A 308 -9.69 -13.53 9.28
N THR A 309 -10.29 -12.60 8.54
CA THR A 309 -10.05 -12.47 7.10
C THR A 309 -8.56 -12.21 6.81
N TYR A 310 -7.91 -11.33 7.57
CA TYR A 310 -6.47 -11.06 7.43
C TYR A 310 -5.61 -12.29 7.73
N ILE A 311 -5.89 -13.01 8.83
CA ILE A 311 -5.20 -14.27 9.17
C ILE A 311 -5.36 -15.29 8.04
N SER A 312 -6.56 -15.44 7.50
CA SER A 312 -6.82 -16.39 6.40
C SER A 312 -5.96 -16.08 5.17
N TYR A 313 -5.79 -14.80 4.83
CA TYR A 313 -4.91 -14.39 3.74
C TYR A 313 -3.43 -14.60 4.07
N THR A 314 -3.01 -14.36 5.30
CA THR A 314 -1.63 -14.65 5.75
C THR A 314 -1.32 -16.14 5.64
N HIS A 315 -2.23 -17.00 6.09
CA HIS A 315 -2.10 -18.45 5.99
C HIS A 315 -2.04 -18.90 4.52
N LEU A 316 -2.94 -18.40 3.68
CA LEU A 316 -2.96 -18.71 2.26
C LEU A 316 -1.68 -18.24 1.55
N ASN A 317 -1.13 -17.09 1.93
CA ASN A 317 0.15 -16.60 1.39
C ASN A 317 1.32 -17.53 1.78
N HIS A 318 1.30 -18.06 3.00
CA HIS A 318 2.28 -19.06 3.44
C HIS A 318 2.14 -20.36 2.63
N GLN A 319 0.91 -20.86 2.44
CA GLN A 319 0.64 -22.03 1.60
C GLN A 319 1.17 -21.84 0.17
N PHE A 320 0.88 -20.72 -0.48
CA PHE A 320 1.41 -20.41 -1.82
C PHE A 320 2.94 -20.34 -1.85
N THR A 321 3.57 -19.84 -0.78
CA THR A 321 5.04 -19.81 -0.68
C THR A 321 5.60 -21.23 -0.66
N THR A 322 5.04 -22.11 0.17
CA THR A 322 5.41 -23.52 0.25
C THR A 322 5.18 -24.24 -1.08
N GLU A 323 4.02 -24.03 -1.72
CA GLU A 323 3.73 -24.60 -3.04
C GLU A 323 4.72 -24.13 -4.11
N LEU A 324 5.06 -22.84 -4.14
CA LEU A 324 6.05 -22.31 -5.07
C LEU A 324 7.44 -22.90 -4.85
N THR A 325 7.86 -23.05 -3.59
CA THR A 325 9.13 -23.70 -3.25
C THR A 325 9.15 -25.14 -3.77
N ASN A 326 8.08 -25.91 -3.54
CA ASN A 326 7.98 -27.28 -4.02
C ASN A 326 8.03 -27.37 -5.56
N VAL A 327 7.30 -26.50 -6.26
CA VAL A 327 7.32 -26.43 -7.73
C VAL A 327 8.71 -26.02 -8.25
N GLN A 328 9.40 -25.10 -7.59
CA GLN A 328 10.76 -24.68 -7.95
C GLN A 328 11.81 -25.78 -7.75
N ILE A 329 11.69 -26.56 -6.68
CA ILE A 329 12.52 -27.74 -6.44
C ILE A 329 12.32 -28.74 -7.59
N ASN A 330 11.06 -29.08 -7.91
CA ASN A 330 10.74 -30.00 -8.99
C ASN A 330 11.24 -29.50 -10.36
N LEU A 331 11.10 -28.20 -10.65
CA LEU A 331 11.63 -27.59 -11.87
C LEU A 331 13.15 -27.74 -11.97
N THR A 332 13.86 -27.53 -10.87
CA THR A 332 15.32 -27.67 -10.81
C THR A 332 15.74 -29.10 -11.10
N VAL A 333 15.10 -30.08 -10.44
CA VAL A 333 15.35 -31.51 -10.65
C VAL A 333 15.13 -31.90 -12.11
N GLN A 334 13.97 -31.54 -12.69
CA GLN A 334 13.63 -31.88 -14.08
C GLN A 334 14.57 -31.21 -15.09
N LYS A 335 14.99 -29.96 -14.85
CA LYS A 335 15.95 -29.25 -15.71
C LYS A 335 17.33 -29.88 -15.65
N GLU A 336 17.77 -30.35 -14.49
CA GLU A 336 19.04 -31.06 -14.34
C GLU A 336 19.01 -32.43 -15.03
N GLU A 337 17.93 -33.19 -14.86
CA GLU A 337 17.73 -34.48 -15.53
C GLU A 337 17.74 -34.32 -17.06
N ARG A 338 17.00 -33.34 -17.58
CA ARG A 338 17.02 -33.01 -19.01
C ARG A 338 18.43 -32.69 -19.50
N ARG A 339 19.20 -31.91 -18.72
CA ARG A 339 20.58 -31.55 -19.07
C ARG A 339 21.46 -32.80 -19.16
N LYS A 340 21.35 -33.73 -18.21
CA LYS A 340 22.09 -35.00 -18.22
C LYS A 340 21.77 -35.82 -19.48
N LEU A 341 20.49 -35.97 -19.82
CA LEU A 341 20.07 -36.69 -21.03
C LEU A 341 20.58 -36.04 -22.31
N ILE A 342 20.53 -34.71 -22.43
CA ILE A 342 21.07 -33.99 -23.59
C ILE A 342 22.58 -34.19 -23.72
N THR A 343 23.31 -34.18 -22.61
CA THR A 343 24.75 -34.47 -22.61
C THR A 343 25.03 -35.91 -23.04
N GLU A 344 24.26 -36.89 -22.57
CA GLU A 344 24.39 -38.29 -22.98
C GLU A 344 24.09 -38.49 -24.48
N ILE A 345 23.03 -37.84 -25.00
CA ILE A 345 22.71 -37.84 -26.43
C ILE A 345 23.89 -37.28 -27.24
N ALA A 346 24.47 -36.16 -26.82
CA ALA A 346 25.59 -35.54 -27.52
C ALA A 346 26.83 -36.46 -27.55
N LEU A 347 27.12 -37.16 -26.45
CA LEU A 347 28.21 -38.14 -26.40
C LEU A 347 27.96 -39.33 -27.34
N LEU A 348 26.74 -39.87 -27.35
CA LEU A 348 26.37 -40.97 -28.26
C LEU A 348 26.42 -40.54 -29.73
N GLN A 349 25.99 -39.31 -30.04
CA GLN A 349 26.09 -38.74 -31.39
C GLN A 349 27.55 -38.59 -31.82
N GLN A 350 28.43 -38.15 -30.91
CA GLN A 350 29.86 -38.08 -31.18
C GLN A 350 30.47 -39.47 -31.45
N GLU A 351 30.08 -40.49 -30.69
CA GLU A 351 30.51 -41.88 -30.94
C GLU A 351 30.03 -42.41 -32.28
N VAL A 352 28.77 -42.13 -32.65
CA VAL A 352 28.21 -42.50 -33.96
C VAL A 352 29.00 -41.83 -35.07
N ASN A 353 29.23 -40.51 -34.98
CA ASN A 353 29.98 -39.77 -35.98
C ASN A 353 31.41 -40.28 -36.11
N ARG A 354 32.08 -40.58 -34.98
CA ARG A 354 33.42 -41.17 -34.99
C ARG A 354 33.45 -42.49 -35.74
N SER A 355 32.51 -43.40 -35.47
CA SER A 355 32.46 -44.69 -36.18
C SER A 355 32.11 -44.53 -37.66
N VAL A 356 31.29 -43.55 -38.04
CA VAL A 356 31.06 -43.18 -39.46
C VAL A 356 32.35 -42.69 -40.11
N THR A 357 33.10 -41.81 -39.43
CA THR A 357 34.39 -41.32 -39.93
C THR A 357 35.44 -42.43 -40.05
N GLU A 358 35.48 -43.37 -39.11
CA GLU A 358 36.38 -44.54 -39.17
C GLU A 358 36.10 -45.39 -40.43
N ILE A 359 34.82 -45.64 -40.73
CA ILE A 359 34.40 -46.31 -41.98
C ILE A 359 34.78 -45.48 -43.21
N ALA A 360 34.52 -44.16 -43.19
CA ALA A 360 34.84 -43.26 -44.29
C ALA A 360 36.35 -43.19 -44.57
N GLU A 361 37.18 -43.11 -43.54
CA GLU A 361 38.65 -43.15 -43.66
C GLU A 361 39.11 -44.48 -44.26
N TYR A 362 38.57 -45.60 -43.78
CA TYR A 362 38.89 -46.91 -44.36
C TYR A 362 38.54 -46.97 -45.85
N LEU A 363 37.37 -46.44 -46.24
CA LEU A 363 36.90 -46.37 -47.63
C LEU A 363 37.77 -45.52 -48.53
N LYS A 364 38.50 -44.53 -47.99
CA LYS A 364 39.45 -43.76 -48.81
C LYS A 364 40.54 -44.68 -49.31
N TYR A 365 41.16 -45.47 -48.45
CA TYR A 365 42.38 -46.18 -48.81
C TYR A 365 42.12 -47.58 -49.37
N ASN A 366 41.00 -48.21 -48.99
CA ASN A 366 40.68 -49.59 -49.32
C ASN A 366 39.51 -49.68 -50.31
N GLU A 367 39.59 -50.65 -51.23
CA GLU A 367 38.50 -50.94 -52.16
C GLU A 367 37.60 -52.01 -51.58
N ILE A 368 36.30 -51.71 -51.53
CA ILE A 368 35.29 -52.68 -51.11
C ILE A 368 34.68 -53.33 -52.35
N GLN A 369 34.68 -54.65 -52.37
CA GLN A 369 33.86 -55.43 -53.29
C GLN A 369 32.50 -55.63 -52.61
N THR A 370 31.48 -54.94 -53.09
CA THR A 370 30.10 -55.12 -52.62
C THR A 370 29.31 -55.88 -53.68
N THR A 371 28.49 -56.84 -53.23
CA THR A 371 27.49 -57.55 -54.05
C THR A 371 26.17 -56.77 -54.13
N SER A 372 26.11 -55.55 -53.60
CA SER A 372 24.92 -54.71 -53.59
C SER A 372 24.45 -54.35 -55.00
N THR A 373 23.16 -54.49 -55.25
CA THR A 373 22.49 -54.07 -56.48
C THR A 373 21.98 -52.63 -56.44
N ASP A 374 22.26 -51.87 -55.37
CA ASP A 374 21.80 -50.47 -55.21
C ASP A 374 22.52 -49.57 -56.23
N PRO A 375 21.82 -49.04 -57.27
CA PRO A 375 22.44 -48.27 -58.33
C PRO A 375 23.12 -47.01 -57.83
N GLU A 376 22.60 -46.39 -56.77
CA GLU A 376 23.16 -45.17 -56.24
C GLU A 376 24.40 -45.43 -55.39
N LEU A 377 24.46 -46.55 -54.66
CA LEU A 377 25.67 -46.97 -53.96
C LEU A 377 26.78 -47.31 -54.96
N ILE A 378 26.44 -48.05 -56.03
CA ILE A 378 27.38 -48.36 -57.11
C ILE A 378 27.91 -47.08 -57.73
N ARG A 379 27.04 -46.11 -58.02
CA ARG A 379 27.44 -44.79 -58.52
C ARG A 379 28.37 -44.06 -57.54
N ALA A 380 28.05 -44.08 -56.25
CA ALA A 380 28.84 -43.42 -55.22
C ALA A 380 30.23 -44.05 -55.04
N LEU A 381 30.32 -45.39 -55.09
CA LEU A 381 31.59 -46.14 -55.08
C LEU A 381 32.41 -45.89 -56.36
N THR A 382 31.75 -45.78 -57.51
CA THR A 382 32.39 -45.49 -58.80
C THR A 382 33.01 -44.10 -58.81
N GLU A 383 32.30 -43.09 -58.32
CA GLU A 383 32.84 -41.73 -58.15
C GLU A 383 34.00 -41.70 -57.16
N LEU A 384 33.92 -42.45 -56.07
CA LEU A 384 35.02 -42.56 -55.10
C LEU A 384 36.28 -43.19 -55.71
N ARG A 385 36.12 -44.23 -56.54
CA ARG A 385 37.23 -44.83 -57.33
C ARG A 385 37.80 -43.84 -58.34
N LYS A 386 36.94 -43.12 -59.07
CA LYS A 386 37.35 -42.11 -60.04
C LYS A 386 38.19 -41.01 -59.38
N LEU A 387 37.75 -40.48 -58.24
CA LEU A 387 38.50 -39.48 -57.47
C LEU A 387 39.85 -39.99 -56.98
N LYS A 388 39.94 -41.28 -56.57
CA LYS A 388 41.23 -41.92 -56.21
C LYS A 388 42.19 -41.96 -57.41
N VAL A 389 41.71 -42.30 -58.60
CA VAL A 389 42.51 -42.29 -59.84
C VAL A 389 42.94 -40.88 -60.23
N GLU A 390 42.02 -39.90 -60.20
CA GLU A 390 42.32 -38.49 -60.52
C GLU A 390 43.38 -37.90 -59.57
N ILE A 391 43.29 -38.16 -58.27
CA ILE A 391 44.30 -37.75 -57.29
C ILE A 391 45.65 -38.39 -57.62
N ASN A 392 45.69 -39.70 -57.86
CA ASN A 392 46.94 -40.41 -58.19
C ASN A 392 47.59 -39.90 -59.49
N GLN A 393 46.79 -39.50 -60.48
CA GLN A 393 47.29 -38.91 -61.73
C GLN A 393 47.82 -37.49 -61.54
N LEU A 394 47.12 -36.66 -60.75
CA LEU A 394 47.56 -35.30 -60.42
C LEU A 394 48.82 -35.31 -59.55
N SER A 395 48.99 -36.30 -58.67
CA SER A 395 50.19 -36.45 -57.85
C SER A 395 51.43 -36.99 -58.58
N ARG A 396 51.29 -37.59 -59.78
CA ARG A 396 52.41 -38.18 -60.55
C ARG A 396 52.99 -37.26 -61.63
N LYS A 397 52.36 -36.11 -61.90
CA LYS A 397 52.84 -35.15 -62.92
C LYS A 397 53.85 -34.17 -62.31
N GLU A 398 55.07 -34.62 -62.04
CA GLU A 398 56.21 -33.70 -61.91
C GLU A 398 56.70 -33.30 -63.31
N VAL A 399 56.60 -32.02 -63.65
CA VAL A 399 57.08 -31.49 -64.93
C VAL A 399 58.50 -30.94 -64.71
N GLY A 400 59.52 -31.77 -64.95
CA GLY A 400 60.90 -31.30 -64.94
C GLY A 400 61.16 -30.36 -66.13
N ALA A 401 61.50 -29.09 -65.86
CA ALA A 401 61.91 -28.14 -66.90
C ALA A 401 63.03 -27.20 -66.41
N THR A 402 64.13 -27.13 -67.17
CA THR A 402 65.33 -26.35 -66.85
C THR A 402 65.26 -24.94 -67.46
N GLY A 403 64.98 -23.91 -66.64
CA GLY A 403 65.06 -22.48 -67.01
C GLY A 403 64.27 -21.53 -66.08
N PHE A 404 64.65 -20.24 -66.00
CA PHE A 404 64.01 -19.26 -65.08
C PHE A 404 62.52 -18.99 -65.40
N LEU A 405 62.16 -18.82 -66.68
CA LEU A 405 60.76 -18.69 -67.11
C LEU A 405 59.97 -20.01 -66.93
N ALA A 406 60.65 -21.16 -67.02
CA ALA A 406 60.05 -22.46 -66.74
C ALA A 406 59.73 -22.63 -65.24
N LYS A 407 60.62 -22.20 -64.35
CA LYS A 407 60.40 -22.20 -62.89
C LYS A 407 59.24 -21.30 -62.43
N MET A 408 59.02 -20.15 -63.08
CA MET A 408 57.83 -19.33 -62.77
C MET A 408 56.52 -19.98 -63.22
N LYS A 409 56.50 -20.58 -64.42
CA LYS A 409 55.35 -21.35 -64.92
C LYS A 409 55.10 -22.59 -64.06
N GLU A 410 56.17 -23.26 -63.62
CA GLU A 410 56.15 -24.38 -62.69
C GLU A 410 55.55 -23.98 -61.34
N SER A 411 55.96 -22.86 -60.74
CA SER A 411 55.38 -22.39 -59.47
C SER A 411 53.87 -22.08 -59.57
N TRP A 412 53.43 -21.48 -60.68
CA TRP A 412 52.01 -21.17 -60.92
C TRP A 412 51.18 -22.43 -61.24
N VAL A 413 51.74 -23.35 -62.03
CA VAL A 413 51.14 -24.65 -62.33
C VAL A 413 51.13 -25.55 -61.09
N ASN A 414 52.16 -25.54 -60.25
CA ASN A 414 52.23 -26.31 -59.01
C ASN A 414 51.25 -25.75 -57.96
N THR A 415 51.10 -24.43 -57.86
CA THR A 415 50.10 -23.82 -56.96
C THR A 415 48.67 -24.13 -57.41
N SER A 416 48.37 -24.01 -58.70
CA SER A 416 47.05 -24.38 -59.24
C SER A 416 46.78 -25.89 -59.18
N GLN A 417 47.80 -26.73 -59.39
CA GLN A 417 47.72 -28.18 -59.17
C GLN A 417 47.49 -28.52 -57.69
N GLN A 418 48.19 -27.85 -56.75
CA GLN A 418 47.96 -28.02 -55.31
C GLN A 418 46.54 -27.62 -54.90
N ILE A 419 46.03 -26.49 -55.40
CA ILE A 419 44.63 -26.08 -55.18
C ILE A 419 43.66 -27.13 -55.76
N SER A 420 43.93 -27.64 -56.97
CA SER A 420 43.10 -28.67 -57.60
C SER A 420 43.15 -30.01 -56.85
N LEU A 421 44.31 -30.37 -56.30
CA LEU A 421 44.50 -31.56 -55.47
C LEU A 421 43.71 -31.42 -54.17
N GLN A 422 43.80 -30.27 -53.49
CA GLN A 422 43.03 -30.00 -52.27
C GLN A 422 41.52 -30.07 -52.52
N ASP A 423 41.03 -29.50 -53.63
CA ASP A 423 39.62 -29.61 -54.03
C ASP A 423 39.19 -31.08 -54.26
N ARG A 424 40.03 -31.88 -54.94
CA ARG A 424 39.77 -33.32 -55.17
C ARG A 424 39.83 -34.15 -53.89
N PHE A 425 40.75 -33.85 -52.97
CA PHE A 425 40.80 -34.47 -51.64
C PHE A 425 39.54 -34.15 -50.83
N LYS A 426 39.06 -32.90 -50.85
CA LYS A 426 37.82 -32.49 -50.20
C LYS A 426 36.59 -33.20 -50.80
N LYS A 427 36.50 -33.27 -52.12
CA LYS A 427 35.44 -34.02 -52.82
C LYS A 427 35.45 -35.51 -52.47
N ARG A 428 36.63 -36.12 -52.42
CA ARG A 428 36.78 -37.53 -52.00
C ARG A 428 36.38 -37.74 -50.55
N ASN A 429 36.71 -36.80 -49.66
CA ASN A 429 36.31 -36.86 -48.25
C ASN A 429 34.78 -36.87 -48.09
N ASN A 430 34.11 -35.91 -48.73
CA ASN A 430 32.65 -35.84 -48.71
C ASN A 430 32.03 -37.11 -49.34
N GLN A 431 32.64 -37.62 -50.42
CA GLN A 431 32.15 -38.82 -51.08
C GLN A 431 32.33 -40.08 -50.22
N SER A 432 33.43 -40.21 -49.45
CA SER A 432 33.63 -41.34 -48.53
C SER A 432 32.63 -41.34 -47.39
N GLU A 433 32.26 -40.17 -46.86
CA GLU A 433 31.23 -40.04 -45.83
C GLU A 433 29.85 -40.46 -46.37
N ILE A 434 29.47 -39.99 -47.57
CA ILE A 434 28.22 -40.40 -48.24
C ILE A 434 28.16 -41.92 -48.45
N VAL A 435 29.27 -42.53 -48.85
CA VAL A 435 29.35 -43.99 -49.02
C VAL A 435 29.23 -44.69 -47.67
N ALA A 436 29.92 -44.23 -46.63
CA ALA A 436 29.83 -44.79 -45.28
C ALA A 436 28.39 -44.76 -44.74
N GLU A 437 27.70 -43.62 -44.85
CA GLU A 437 26.30 -43.48 -44.43
C GLU A 437 25.36 -44.45 -45.17
N ARG A 438 25.58 -44.65 -46.48
CA ARG A 438 24.79 -45.56 -47.30
C ARG A 438 25.03 -47.03 -46.98
N ILE A 439 26.28 -47.40 -46.69
CA ILE A 439 26.61 -48.76 -46.21
C ILE A 439 25.84 -49.07 -44.93
N ILE A 440 25.86 -48.14 -43.97
CA ILE A 440 25.16 -48.26 -42.68
C ILE A 440 23.63 -48.32 -42.90
N ALA A 441 23.07 -47.44 -43.72
CA ALA A 441 21.63 -47.38 -43.97
C ALA A 441 21.07 -48.64 -44.65
N ARG A 442 21.87 -49.29 -45.50
CA ARG A 442 21.48 -50.49 -46.25
C ARG A 442 21.85 -51.81 -45.58
N LYS A 443 22.50 -51.78 -44.41
CA LYS A 443 22.91 -52.98 -43.65
C LYS A 443 23.72 -53.96 -44.49
N LEU A 444 24.69 -53.47 -45.26
CA LEU A 444 25.52 -54.31 -46.11
C LEU A 444 26.45 -55.19 -45.26
N PRO A 445 26.87 -56.38 -45.73
CA PRO A 445 27.72 -57.30 -44.97
C PRO A 445 29.21 -56.87 -44.97
N VAL A 446 29.50 -55.62 -44.58
CA VAL A 446 30.85 -55.04 -44.48
C VAL A 446 30.88 -54.05 -43.31
N PHE A 447 31.89 -54.07 -42.44
CA PHE A 447 31.91 -53.29 -41.19
C PHE A 447 30.75 -53.65 -40.25
N GLU A 448 30.45 -54.95 -40.11
CA GLU A 448 29.30 -55.42 -39.33
C GLU A 448 29.37 -55.00 -37.85
N GLU A 449 30.56 -55.04 -37.24
CA GLU A 449 30.76 -54.63 -35.84
C GLU A 449 30.46 -53.14 -35.62
N GLU A 450 31.00 -52.28 -36.49
CA GLU A 450 30.77 -50.84 -36.45
C GLU A 450 29.31 -50.49 -36.74
N GLN A 451 28.67 -51.20 -37.68
CA GLN A 451 27.25 -51.03 -37.98
C GLN A 451 26.36 -51.43 -36.79
N VAL A 452 26.66 -52.53 -36.09
CA VAL A 452 25.94 -52.93 -34.87
C VAL A 452 26.10 -51.87 -33.78
N LYS A 453 27.32 -51.34 -33.58
CA LYS A 453 27.59 -50.28 -32.61
C LYS A 453 26.83 -48.99 -32.94
N ILE A 454 26.86 -48.56 -34.20
CA ILE A 454 26.16 -47.37 -34.69
C ILE A 454 24.65 -47.52 -34.49
N ASN A 455 24.07 -48.65 -34.90
CA ASN A 455 22.63 -48.89 -34.77
C ASN A 455 22.20 -48.92 -33.30
N ARG A 456 22.96 -49.60 -32.43
CA ARG A 456 22.69 -49.61 -30.99
C ARG A 456 22.73 -48.22 -30.37
N ASN A 457 23.68 -47.39 -30.76
CA ASN A 457 23.78 -46.01 -30.27
C ASN A 457 22.65 -45.13 -30.82
N LYS A 458 22.25 -45.30 -32.08
CA LYS A 458 21.08 -44.62 -32.67
C LYS A 458 19.78 -44.98 -31.95
N GLU A 459 19.53 -46.26 -31.67
CA GLU A 459 18.36 -46.70 -30.89
C GLU A 459 18.35 -46.12 -29.47
N LYS A 460 19.52 -46.01 -28.82
CA LYS A 460 19.64 -45.34 -27.52
C LYS A 460 19.33 -43.85 -27.61
N ILE A 461 19.85 -43.16 -28.63
CA ILE A 461 19.58 -41.74 -28.88
C ILE A 461 18.07 -41.51 -29.02
N GLU A 462 17.38 -42.28 -29.87
CA GLU A 462 15.92 -42.16 -30.06
C GLU A 462 15.14 -42.31 -28.74
N LYS A 463 15.53 -43.29 -27.91
CA LYS A 463 14.91 -43.50 -26.58
C LYS A 463 15.17 -42.33 -25.64
N LEU A 464 16.38 -41.79 -25.62
CA LEU A 464 16.74 -40.64 -24.78
C LEU A 464 16.04 -39.36 -25.27
N GLU A 465 15.90 -39.16 -26.57
CA GLU A 465 15.17 -38.04 -27.18
C GLU A 465 13.68 -38.06 -26.79
N SER A 466 13.06 -39.25 -26.79
CA SER A 466 11.69 -39.41 -26.28
C SER A 466 11.57 -38.99 -24.81
N LYS A 467 12.50 -39.41 -23.95
CA LYS A 467 12.54 -39.00 -22.54
C LYS A 467 12.76 -37.48 -22.37
N VAL A 468 13.63 -36.88 -23.18
CA VAL A 468 13.84 -35.42 -23.19
C VAL A 468 12.55 -34.68 -23.53
N LYS A 469 11.75 -35.21 -24.47
CA LYS A 469 10.45 -34.65 -24.83
C LYS A 469 9.47 -34.72 -23.65
N GLU A 470 9.34 -35.88 -23.01
CA GLU A 470 8.49 -36.07 -21.82
C GLU A 470 8.86 -35.11 -20.67
N ILE A 471 10.15 -35.01 -20.35
CA ILE A 471 10.64 -34.07 -19.32
C ILE A 471 10.38 -32.62 -19.71
N THR A 472 10.52 -32.28 -20.99
CA THR A 472 10.23 -30.92 -21.47
C THR A 472 8.75 -30.55 -21.31
N GLU A 473 7.84 -31.49 -21.58
CA GLU A 473 6.41 -31.32 -21.31
C GLU A 473 6.13 -31.16 -19.81
N ALA A 474 6.79 -31.95 -18.95
CA ALA A 474 6.70 -31.82 -17.51
C ALA A 474 7.19 -30.45 -17.00
N ILE A 475 8.32 -29.97 -17.49
CA ILE A 475 8.86 -28.62 -17.19
C ILE A 475 7.84 -27.55 -17.59
N ASN A 476 7.27 -27.63 -18.81
CA ASN A 476 6.28 -26.66 -19.28
C ASN A 476 5.03 -26.63 -18.39
N LYS A 477 4.57 -27.81 -17.93
CA LYS A 477 3.44 -27.93 -16.98
C LYS A 477 3.77 -27.29 -15.63
N LEU A 478 4.94 -27.58 -15.07
CA LEU A 478 5.39 -27.00 -13.80
C LEU A 478 5.59 -25.47 -13.89
N ASP A 479 6.14 -24.96 -15.00
CA ASP A 479 6.28 -23.52 -15.23
C ASP A 479 4.91 -22.84 -15.32
N LYS A 480 3.92 -23.47 -15.97
CA LYS A 480 2.53 -22.97 -15.99
C LYS A 480 1.91 -22.95 -14.59
N GLN A 481 2.09 -24.01 -13.80
CA GLN A 481 1.64 -24.06 -12.42
C GLN A 481 2.30 -22.97 -11.55
N SER A 482 3.61 -22.77 -11.68
CA SER A 482 4.34 -21.72 -10.97
C SER A 482 3.78 -20.32 -11.27
N LYS A 483 3.48 -20.03 -12.55
CA LYS A 483 2.85 -18.76 -12.94
C LYS A 483 1.49 -18.56 -12.29
N GLN A 484 0.62 -19.58 -12.33
CA GLN A 484 -0.71 -19.51 -11.73
C GLN A 484 -0.66 -19.31 -10.21
N ILE A 485 0.25 -19.98 -9.51
CA ILE A 485 0.40 -19.81 -8.06
C ILE A 485 0.91 -18.40 -7.74
N LYS A 486 1.89 -17.87 -8.51
CA LYS A 486 2.38 -16.49 -8.35
C LYS A 486 1.27 -15.44 -8.55
N GLU A 487 0.42 -15.61 -9.55
CA GLU A 487 -0.71 -14.71 -9.80
C GLU A 487 -1.69 -14.71 -8.62
N LYS A 488 -2.05 -15.91 -8.11
CA LYS A 488 -2.91 -16.04 -6.92
C LYS A 488 -2.26 -15.43 -5.68
N GLN A 489 -0.96 -15.65 -5.48
CA GLN A 489 -0.20 -15.08 -4.38
C GLN A 489 -0.20 -13.55 -4.43
N GLN A 490 0.03 -12.97 -5.60
CA GLN A 490 0.03 -11.51 -5.77
C GLN A 490 -1.37 -10.92 -5.53
N MET A 491 -2.42 -11.56 -6.04
CA MET A 491 -3.80 -11.15 -5.75
C MET A 491 -4.10 -11.19 -4.25
N ASN A 492 -3.63 -12.23 -3.56
CA ASN A 492 -3.79 -12.38 -2.11
C ASN A 492 -3.02 -11.29 -1.32
N GLN A 493 -1.76 -11.03 -1.69
CA GLN A 493 -0.96 -9.96 -1.09
C GLN A 493 -1.59 -8.58 -1.30
N ASN A 494 -2.16 -8.32 -2.48
CA ASN A 494 -2.87 -7.07 -2.74
C ASN A 494 -4.07 -6.88 -1.80
N LYS A 495 -4.82 -7.96 -1.51
CA LYS A 495 -5.92 -7.91 -0.53
C LYS A 495 -5.41 -7.67 0.89
N MET A 496 -4.31 -8.30 1.28
CA MET A 496 -3.67 -8.03 2.59
C MET A 496 -3.26 -6.56 2.71
N ILE A 497 -2.59 -6.00 1.69
CA ILE A 497 -2.18 -4.59 1.66
C ILE A 497 -3.39 -3.65 1.75
N GLN A 498 -4.51 -3.99 1.13
CA GLN A 498 -5.75 -3.21 1.26
C GLN A 498 -6.27 -3.21 2.70
N ILE A 499 -6.23 -4.36 3.37
CA ILE A 499 -6.59 -4.46 4.79
C ILE A 499 -5.60 -3.67 5.64
N GLU A 500 -4.29 -3.84 5.47
CA GLU A 500 -3.25 -3.12 6.25
C GLU A 500 -3.34 -1.60 6.10
N LYS A 501 -3.67 -1.11 4.89
CA LYS A 501 -3.91 0.32 4.64
C LYS A 501 -5.10 0.85 5.41
N LYS A 502 -6.20 0.08 5.46
CA LYS A 502 -7.42 0.49 6.15
C LYS A 502 -7.32 0.28 7.67
N TYR A 503 -6.64 -0.79 8.08
CA TYR A 503 -6.52 -1.26 9.44
C TYR A 503 -5.06 -1.13 9.91
N PHE A 504 -4.60 0.12 10.08
CA PHE A 504 -3.26 0.47 10.56
C PHE A 504 -2.77 -0.35 11.77
N GLY A 505 -1.67 -1.08 11.58
CA GLY A 505 -1.01 -1.86 12.62
C GLY A 505 -1.53 -3.28 12.80
N ILE A 506 -2.50 -3.73 11.98
CA ILE A 506 -3.02 -5.11 12.02
C ILE A 506 -1.92 -6.14 11.74
N GLU A 507 -0.90 -5.78 10.96
CA GLU A 507 0.26 -6.61 10.63
C GLU A 507 1.20 -6.86 11.82
N LYS A 508 1.09 -6.03 12.87
CA LYS A 508 1.91 -6.14 14.10
C LYS A 508 1.25 -7.00 15.16
N LEU A 509 0.01 -7.42 14.94
CA LEU A 509 -0.66 -8.31 15.86
C LEU A 509 0.00 -9.68 15.81
N PRO A 510 0.20 -10.30 16.98
CA PRO A 510 0.74 -11.64 16.99
C PRO A 510 -0.22 -12.54 16.23
N LEU A 511 0.33 -13.31 15.30
CA LEU A 511 -0.32 -14.48 14.73
C LEU A 511 -0.42 -15.56 15.82
N ARG A 512 -1.06 -15.24 16.95
CA ARG A 512 -1.38 -16.20 17.99
C ARG A 512 -2.59 -16.97 17.52
N ASP A 513 -2.37 -18.27 17.36
CA ASP A 513 -3.30 -19.37 17.22
C ASP A 513 -4.77 -18.96 17.32
N VAL A 514 -5.40 -18.72 16.16
CA VAL A 514 -6.82 -19.09 15.97
C VAL A 514 -6.87 -20.57 15.58
N ILE A 515 -6.07 -21.36 16.29
CA ILE A 515 -6.14 -22.82 16.35
C ILE A 515 -6.41 -23.10 17.83
N GLU A 516 -7.62 -22.76 18.26
CA GLU A 516 -8.36 -23.44 19.33
C GLU A 516 -9.85 -23.16 19.14
#